data_AF-X1I4R4-F1
#
_entry.id   AF-X1I4R4-F1
#
_cell.length_a   1.000
_cell.length_b   1.000
_cell.length_c   1.000
_cell.angle_alpha   90.00
_cell.angle_beta   90.00
_cell.angle_gamma   90.00
#
_symmetry.space_group_name_H-M   'P 1'
#
loop_
_entity.id
_entity.type
_entity.pdbx_description
1 polymer ?
#
loop_
_entity_poly.entity_id
_entity_poly.type
_entity_poly.pdbx_seq_one_letter_code
_entity_poly.pdbx_strand_id
1 'polypeptide(L)'
;PLVSKEGLADYEAVVKEICSIVPGPVSAEVLVEGVEPMIEQAREIAAWAPNVVIKIPATAVGLEVISVLAKEDIKVNMTLCFSLNQALLGALAGATYVSPFVGRLDDIGHDGMELVRDIVDVFEYYQLTTEVIAASIRHPEHCVAAAKAGAHIATVPYKVLTQMTQHPLTDIGVTRFLNDWQRVSQQ
;
A
#
# COMPACT_ATOMS: atom_id res chain seq x y z
N PRO A 1 -2.67 -11.09 9.36
CA PRO A 1 -2.83 -9.61 9.29
C PRO A 1 -1.73 -8.93 10.11
N LEU A 2 -1.35 -7.67 9.85
CA LEU A 2 -0.36 -6.98 10.71
C LEU A 2 -0.89 -6.78 12.13
N VAL A 3 -2.19 -6.53 12.27
CA VAL A 3 -2.89 -6.36 13.56
C VAL A 3 -2.70 -7.57 14.48
N SER A 4 -2.65 -8.80 13.94
CA SER A 4 -2.45 -10.00 14.76
C SER A 4 -1.05 -10.10 15.38
N LYS A 5 -0.05 -9.39 14.82
CA LYS A 5 1.31 -9.36 15.37
C LYS A 5 1.44 -8.42 16.57
N GLU A 6 0.58 -7.41 16.65
CA GLU A 6 0.57 -6.45 17.76
C GLU A 6 -0.13 -7.01 19.01
N GLY A 7 -0.72 -8.21 18.93
CA GLY A 7 -1.42 -8.84 20.06
C GLY A 7 -2.68 -8.09 20.50
N LEU A 8 -3.13 -7.10 19.72
CA LEU A 8 -4.29 -6.28 20.00
C LEU A 8 -5.55 -7.09 19.65
N ALA A 9 -6.35 -7.39 20.68
CA ALA A 9 -7.55 -8.22 20.55
C ALA A 9 -8.72 -7.48 19.88
N ASP A 10 -8.72 -6.14 19.91
CA ASP A 10 -9.78 -5.30 19.39
C ASP A 10 -9.36 -4.62 18.08
N TYR A 11 -9.71 -5.26 16.96
CA TYR A 11 -9.37 -4.78 15.63
C TYR A 11 -10.01 -3.42 15.31
N GLU A 12 -11.24 -3.19 15.75
CA GLU A 12 -11.97 -1.94 15.51
C GLU A 12 -11.28 -0.78 16.24
N ALA A 13 -10.96 -0.96 17.53
CA ALA A 13 -10.29 0.06 18.32
C ALA A 13 -8.97 0.50 17.68
N VAL A 14 -8.18 -0.46 17.19
CA VAL A 14 -6.89 -0.19 16.53
C VAL A 14 -7.07 0.59 15.23
N VAL A 15 -8.03 0.21 14.38
CA VAL A 15 -8.28 0.92 13.13
C VAL A 15 -8.74 2.35 13.42
N LYS A 16 -9.64 2.54 14.40
CA LYS A 16 -10.10 3.87 14.81
C LYS A 16 -8.98 4.73 15.37
N GLU A 17 -8.09 4.17 16.18
CA GLU A 17 -6.92 4.88 16.69
C GLU A 17 -6.01 5.35 15.55
N ILE A 18 -5.67 4.46 14.61
CA ILE A 18 -4.85 4.82 13.44
C ILE A 18 -5.53 5.91 12.62
N CYS A 19 -6.84 5.80 12.36
CA CYS A 19 -7.59 6.81 11.61
C CYS A 19 -7.65 8.16 12.32
N SER A 20 -7.57 8.19 13.65
CA SER A 20 -7.51 9.44 14.42
C SER A 20 -6.16 10.17 14.29
N ILE A 21 -5.09 9.43 13.97
CA ILE A 21 -3.72 9.95 13.82
C ILE A 21 -3.42 10.28 12.36
N VAL A 22 -3.88 9.43 11.43
CA VAL A 22 -3.59 9.51 10.00
C VAL A 22 -4.78 10.14 9.27
N PRO A 23 -4.67 11.37 8.73
CA PRO A 23 -5.77 12.01 8.01
C PRO A 23 -6.01 11.40 6.61
N GLY A 24 -5.02 10.69 6.07
CA GLY A 24 -5.09 10.02 4.77
C GLY A 24 -5.75 8.63 4.81
N PRO A 25 -5.81 7.93 3.67
CA PRO A 25 -6.43 6.62 3.57
C PRO A 25 -5.81 5.55 4.50
N VAL A 26 -6.65 4.79 5.19
CA VAL A 26 -6.25 3.65 6.04
C VAL A 26 -6.89 2.38 5.51
N SER A 27 -6.09 1.46 4.96
CA SER A 27 -6.61 0.19 4.45
C SER A 27 -6.86 -0.82 5.57
N ALA A 28 -8.10 -1.27 5.72
CA ALA A 28 -8.53 -2.29 6.69
C ALA A 28 -9.10 -3.52 5.95
N GLU A 29 -8.65 -4.71 6.31
CA GLU A 29 -8.97 -5.99 5.66
C GLU A 29 -10.22 -6.65 6.23
N VAL A 30 -11.04 -7.24 5.35
CA VAL A 30 -12.11 -8.17 5.71
C VAL A 30 -11.51 -9.54 6.05
N LEU A 31 -12.01 -10.18 7.08
CA LEU A 31 -11.47 -11.41 7.69
C LEU A 31 -12.47 -12.57 7.66
N VAL A 32 -13.49 -12.48 6.81
CA VAL A 32 -14.51 -13.51 6.59
C VAL A 32 -14.49 -14.00 5.14
N GLU A 33 -15.10 -15.16 4.89
CA GLU A 33 -15.20 -15.78 3.57
C GLU A 33 -16.64 -15.71 3.04
N GLY A 34 -16.76 -15.66 1.70
CA GLY A 34 -18.05 -15.61 1.00
C GLY A 34 -18.49 -14.18 0.65
N VAL A 35 -19.29 -14.06 -0.40
CA VAL A 35 -19.70 -12.76 -0.97
C VAL A 35 -20.48 -11.92 0.04
N GLU A 36 -21.63 -12.41 0.51
CA GLU A 36 -22.48 -11.67 1.44
C GLU A 36 -21.79 -11.36 2.77
N PRO A 37 -21.12 -12.31 3.45
CA PRO A 37 -20.40 -12.00 4.69
C PRO A 37 -19.31 -10.92 4.50
N MET A 38 -18.57 -10.97 3.38
CA MET A 38 -17.54 -9.96 3.08
C MET A 38 -18.15 -8.59 2.84
N ILE A 39 -19.29 -8.49 2.15
CA ILE A 39 -20.00 -7.22 1.93
C ILE A 39 -20.50 -6.64 3.26
N GLU A 40 -21.14 -7.46 4.10
CA GLU A 40 -21.64 -7.04 5.41
C GLU A 40 -20.49 -6.50 6.29
N GLN A 41 -19.40 -7.26 6.41
CA GLN A 41 -18.25 -6.85 7.19
C GLN A 41 -17.54 -5.63 6.59
N ALA A 42 -17.45 -5.52 5.25
CA ALA A 42 -16.89 -4.35 4.60
C ALA A 42 -17.66 -3.07 4.93
N ARG A 43 -18.99 -3.11 4.93
CA ARG A 43 -19.83 -1.96 5.29
C ARG A 43 -19.65 -1.56 6.75
N GLU A 44 -19.57 -2.54 7.65
CA GLU A 44 -19.29 -2.31 9.07
C GLU A 44 -17.93 -1.60 9.25
N ILE A 45 -16.87 -2.16 8.67
CA ILE A 45 -15.51 -1.60 8.76
C ILE A 45 -15.44 -0.19 8.13
N ALA A 46 -16.12 0.05 7.01
CA ALA A 46 -16.16 1.35 6.34
C ALA A 46 -16.81 2.43 7.21
N ALA A 47 -17.74 2.06 8.09
CA ALA A 47 -18.41 2.99 9.00
C ALA A 47 -17.54 3.39 10.21
N TRP A 48 -16.39 2.74 10.44
CA TRP A 48 -15.54 3.03 11.59
C TRP A 48 -14.89 4.42 11.55
N ALA A 49 -14.51 4.89 10.35
CA ALA A 49 -13.96 6.22 10.12
C ALA A 49 -14.03 6.60 8.62
N PRO A 50 -14.14 7.91 8.27
CA PRO A 50 -14.38 8.35 6.88
C PRO A 50 -13.21 8.11 5.91
N ASN A 51 -12.01 7.86 6.42
CA ASN A 51 -10.80 7.61 5.65
C ASN A 51 -10.44 6.12 5.56
N VAL A 52 -11.32 5.22 6.00
CA VAL A 52 -11.13 3.78 5.84
C VAL A 52 -11.28 3.38 4.38
N VAL A 53 -10.43 2.46 3.94
CA VAL A 53 -10.46 1.81 2.63
C VAL A 53 -10.53 0.31 2.84
N ILE A 54 -11.51 -0.35 2.25
CA ILE A 54 -11.73 -1.79 2.45
C ILE A 54 -10.77 -2.60 1.61
N LYS A 55 -10.03 -3.49 2.27
CA LYS A 55 -9.04 -4.33 1.63
C LYS A 55 -9.64 -5.70 1.32
N ILE A 56 -9.73 -6.01 0.03
CA ILE A 56 -10.38 -7.23 -0.51
C ILE A 56 -9.34 -8.04 -1.30
N PRO A 57 -9.21 -9.36 -1.11
CA PRO A 57 -8.26 -10.18 -1.86
C PRO A 57 -8.66 -10.32 -3.35
N ALA A 58 -7.65 -10.40 -4.24
CA ALA A 58 -7.82 -10.57 -5.68
C ALA A 58 -8.30 -11.99 -6.09
N THR A 59 -9.54 -12.32 -5.72
CA THR A 59 -10.22 -13.59 -6.03
C THR A 59 -11.52 -13.34 -6.80
N ALA A 60 -12.13 -14.39 -7.37
CA ALA A 60 -13.43 -14.26 -8.04
C ALA A 60 -14.53 -13.71 -7.11
N VAL A 61 -14.60 -14.23 -5.87
CA VAL A 61 -15.47 -13.71 -4.81
C VAL A 61 -15.12 -12.25 -4.50
N GLY A 62 -13.82 -11.95 -4.41
CA GLY A 62 -13.35 -10.57 -4.20
C GLY A 62 -13.87 -9.63 -5.27
N LEU A 63 -13.76 -9.95 -6.55
CA LEU A 63 -14.25 -9.09 -7.65
C LEU A 63 -15.75 -8.80 -7.54
N GLU A 64 -16.57 -9.77 -7.14
CA GLU A 64 -18.00 -9.56 -6.90
C GLU A 64 -18.24 -8.57 -5.75
N VAL A 65 -17.55 -8.77 -4.63
CA VAL A 65 -17.60 -7.86 -3.47
C VAL A 65 -17.15 -6.45 -3.87
N ILE A 66 -16.05 -6.31 -4.62
CA ILE A 66 -15.54 -5.02 -5.10
C ILE A 66 -16.60 -4.31 -5.96
N SER A 67 -17.25 -5.04 -6.86
CA SER A 67 -18.29 -4.48 -7.74
C SER A 67 -19.50 -3.95 -6.96
N VAL A 68 -19.86 -4.60 -5.85
CA VAL A 68 -20.95 -4.12 -4.98
C VAL A 68 -20.51 -2.88 -4.21
N LEU A 69 -19.36 -2.94 -3.53
CA LEU A 69 -18.86 -1.83 -2.70
C LEU A 69 -18.59 -0.56 -3.52
N ALA A 70 -18.07 -0.69 -4.75
CA ALA A 70 -17.83 0.44 -5.64
C ALA A 70 -19.12 1.18 -6.02
N LYS A 71 -20.25 0.48 -6.20
CA LYS A 71 -21.56 1.10 -6.47
C LYS A 71 -22.12 1.83 -5.25
N GLU A 72 -21.62 1.52 -4.06
CA GLU A 72 -21.97 2.15 -2.79
C GLU A 72 -20.99 3.27 -2.41
N ASP A 73 -20.08 3.65 -3.31
CA ASP A 73 -19.03 4.65 -3.07
C ASP A 73 -18.08 4.29 -1.91
N ILE A 74 -17.98 2.99 -1.57
CA ILE A 74 -17.04 2.49 -0.57
C ILE A 74 -15.70 2.23 -1.26
N LYS A 75 -14.67 2.94 -0.81
CA LYS A 75 -13.32 2.80 -1.38
C LYS A 75 -12.74 1.42 -1.09
N VAL A 76 -12.13 0.84 -2.12
CA VAL A 76 -11.58 -0.52 -2.06
C VAL A 76 -10.11 -0.52 -2.45
N ASN A 77 -9.32 -1.26 -1.69
CA ASN A 77 -7.96 -1.67 -2.05
C ASN A 77 -7.93 -3.18 -2.34
N MET A 78 -7.82 -3.55 -3.61
CA MET A 78 -7.66 -4.94 -4.00
C MET A 78 -6.23 -5.43 -3.69
N THR A 79 -6.10 -6.37 -2.76
CA THR A 79 -4.82 -6.89 -2.26
C THR A 79 -4.51 -8.29 -2.80
N LEU A 80 -3.31 -8.80 -2.49
CA LEU A 80 -2.84 -10.11 -2.97
C LEU A 80 -2.89 -10.21 -4.51
N CYS A 81 -2.55 -9.12 -5.17
CA CYS A 81 -2.43 -9.06 -6.63
C CYS A 81 -1.03 -9.51 -7.04
N PHE A 82 -0.97 -10.47 -7.97
CA PHE A 82 0.27 -11.09 -8.44
C PHE A 82 0.36 -11.19 -9.97
N SER A 83 -0.61 -10.61 -10.68
CA SER A 83 -0.63 -10.61 -12.15
C SER A 83 -1.36 -9.38 -12.69
N LEU A 84 -1.01 -9.00 -13.92
CA LEU A 84 -1.66 -7.90 -14.63
C LEU A 84 -3.16 -8.17 -14.85
N ASN A 85 -3.53 -9.42 -15.15
CA ASN A 85 -4.94 -9.81 -15.31
C ASN A 85 -5.74 -9.56 -14.03
N GLN A 86 -5.20 -9.89 -12.85
CA GLN A 86 -5.86 -9.58 -11.59
C GLN A 86 -6.05 -8.08 -11.40
N ALA A 87 -5.00 -7.28 -11.65
CA ALA A 87 -5.08 -5.82 -11.52
C ALA A 87 -6.13 -5.21 -12.46
N LEU A 88 -6.14 -5.63 -13.72
CA LEU A 88 -7.10 -5.17 -14.72
C LEU A 88 -8.54 -5.51 -14.33
N LEU A 89 -8.80 -6.75 -13.89
CA LEU A 89 -10.12 -7.16 -13.43
C LEU A 89 -10.57 -6.36 -12.19
N GLY A 90 -9.66 -6.10 -11.25
CA GLY A 90 -9.96 -5.28 -10.07
C GLY A 90 -10.31 -3.84 -10.43
N ALA A 91 -9.56 -3.23 -11.35
CA ALA A 91 -9.85 -1.88 -11.84
C ALA A 91 -11.23 -1.82 -12.52
N LEU A 92 -11.54 -2.78 -13.39
CA LEU A 92 -12.84 -2.87 -14.07
C LEU A 92 -14.00 -3.19 -13.12
N ALA A 93 -13.73 -3.87 -12.00
CA ALA A 93 -14.71 -4.07 -10.94
C ALA A 93 -14.97 -2.79 -10.11
N GLY A 94 -14.14 -1.75 -10.25
CA GLY A 94 -14.30 -0.48 -9.55
C GLY A 94 -13.40 -0.32 -8.32
N ALA A 95 -12.30 -1.07 -8.21
CA ALA A 95 -11.34 -0.88 -7.13
C ALA A 95 -10.75 0.54 -7.18
N THR A 96 -10.67 1.20 -6.02
CA THR A 96 -9.96 2.49 -5.89
C THR A 96 -8.46 2.29 -6.01
N TYR A 97 -7.96 1.20 -5.42
CA TYR A 97 -6.55 0.82 -5.44
C TYR A 97 -6.35 -0.65 -5.81
N VAL A 98 -5.21 -0.94 -6.44
CA VAL A 98 -4.69 -2.31 -6.56
C VAL A 98 -3.31 -2.39 -5.91
N SER A 99 -3.07 -3.44 -5.12
CA SER A 99 -1.81 -3.66 -4.40
C SER A 99 -1.07 -4.89 -4.93
N PRO A 100 -0.21 -4.76 -5.97
CA PRO A 100 0.74 -5.80 -6.35
C PRO A 100 1.77 -6.09 -5.25
N PHE A 101 2.01 -7.37 -4.95
CA PHE A 101 2.91 -7.80 -3.86
C PHE A 101 4.32 -8.12 -4.39
N VAL A 102 5.09 -7.06 -4.59
CA VAL A 102 6.44 -7.05 -5.17
C VAL A 102 7.36 -8.05 -4.49
N GLY A 103 7.65 -7.83 -3.21
CA GLY A 103 8.61 -8.65 -2.49
C GLY A 103 8.14 -10.05 -2.17
N ARG A 104 6.95 -10.49 -2.61
CA ARG A 104 6.58 -11.91 -2.60
C ARG A 104 6.81 -12.58 -3.95
N LEU A 105 6.77 -11.81 -5.05
CA LEU A 105 7.21 -12.27 -6.36
C LEU A 105 8.72 -12.46 -6.38
N ASP A 106 9.47 -11.54 -5.77
CA ASP A 106 10.93 -11.67 -5.63
C ASP A 106 11.33 -12.93 -4.86
N ASP A 107 10.59 -13.25 -3.78
CA ASP A 107 10.82 -14.45 -2.95
C ASP A 107 10.71 -15.76 -3.75
N ILE A 108 9.99 -15.75 -4.89
CA ILE A 108 9.80 -16.92 -5.76
C ILE A 108 10.55 -16.79 -7.10
N GLY A 109 11.49 -15.85 -7.22
CA GLY A 109 12.40 -15.73 -8.36
C GLY A 109 11.86 -14.93 -9.56
N HIS A 110 10.81 -14.14 -9.36
CA HIS A 110 10.31 -13.18 -10.36
C HIS A 110 10.81 -11.76 -10.04
N ASP A 111 10.87 -10.87 -11.03
CA ASP A 111 10.99 -9.43 -10.76
C ASP A 111 9.60 -8.88 -10.43
N GLY A 112 9.31 -8.66 -9.15
CA GLY A 112 8.01 -8.13 -8.73
C GLY A 112 7.72 -6.71 -9.20
N MET A 113 8.75 -5.97 -9.64
CA MET A 113 8.64 -4.58 -10.07
C MET A 113 8.34 -4.45 -11.56
N GLU A 114 8.62 -5.49 -12.35
CA GLU A 114 8.09 -5.65 -13.71
C GLU A 114 6.56 -5.60 -13.71
N LEU A 115 5.91 -6.35 -12.80
CA LEU A 115 4.46 -6.34 -12.66
C LEU A 115 3.90 -4.93 -12.35
N VAL A 116 4.56 -4.17 -11.49
CA VAL A 116 4.12 -2.81 -11.14
C VAL A 116 4.14 -1.92 -12.39
N ARG A 117 5.21 -2.00 -13.17
CA ARG A 117 5.37 -1.24 -14.42
C ARG A 117 4.29 -1.61 -15.43
N ASP A 118 4.07 -2.91 -15.64
CA ASP A 118 3.04 -3.40 -16.57
C ASP A 118 1.65 -2.90 -16.20
N ILE A 119 1.30 -2.90 -14.90
CA ILE A 119 0.00 -2.40 -14.43
C ILE A 119 -0.12 -0.90 -14.70
N VAL A 120 0.91 -0.11 -14.38
CA VAL A 120 0.91 1.34 -14.59
C VAL A 120 0.75 1.67 -16.08
N ASP A 121 1.55 1.03 -16.95
CA ASP A 121 1.51 1.26 -18.40
C ASP A 121 0.11 0.94 -18.98
N VAL A 122 -0.49 -0.16 -18.55
CA VAL A 122 -1.84 -0.56 -19.00
C VAL A 122 -2.92 0.36 -18.46
N PHE A 123 -2.83 0.78 -17.19
CA PHE A 123 -3.80 1.69 -16.59
C PHE A 123 -3.75 3.06 -17.26
N GLU A 124 -2.55 3.57 -17.56
CA GLU A 124 -2.37 4.82 -18.31
C GLU A 124 -2.94 4.70 -19.73
N TYR A 125 -2.62 3.60 -20.45
CA TYR A 125 -3.10 3.37 -21.80
C TYR A 125 -4.64 3.37 -21.91
N TYR A 126 -5.32 2.69 -20.98
CA TYR A 126 -6.78 2.64 -20.94
C TYR A 126 -7.43 3.78 -20.14
N GLN A 127 -6.65 4.71 -19.60
CA GLN A 127 -7.11 5.82 -18.75
C GLN A 127 -7.94 5.34 -17.55
N LEU A 128 -7.51 4.24 -16.93
CA LEU A 128 -8.13 3.71 -15.72
C LEU A 128 -7.78 4.60 -14.52
N THR A 129 -8.78 4.93 -13.71
CA THR A 129 -8.62 5.83 -12.55
C THR A 129 -8.13 5.11 -11.29
N THR A 130 -8.05 3.78 -11.31
CA THR A 130 -7.56 2.98 -10.19
C THR A 130 -6.08 3.26 -9.94
N GLU A 131 -5.71 3.52 -8.69
CA GLU A 131 -4.33 3.83 -8.33
C GLU A 131 -3.54 2.53 -7.98
N VAL A 132 -2.27 2.51 -8.37
CA VAL A 132 -1.37 1.37 -8.16
C VAL A 132 -0.55 1.58 -6.87
N ILE A 133 -0.72 0.70 -5.90
CA ILE A 133 0.04 0.66 -4.65
C ILE A 133 1.14 -0.41 -4.75
N ALA A 134 2.39 0.00 -4.94
CA ALA A 134 3.52 -0.91 -4.79
C ALA A 134 3.59 -1.41 -3.33
N ALA A 135 3.18 -2.66 -3.11
CA ALA A 135 3.07 -3.27 -1.80
C ALA A 135 4.08 -4.40 -1.62
N SER A 136 4.19 -4.90 -0.38
CA SER A 136 5.22 -5.89 -0.01
C SER A 136 6.65 -5.40 -0.27
N ILE A 137 6.90 -4.10 -0.06
CA ILE A 137 8.21 -3.46 -0.11
C ILE A 137 9.14 -4.05 0.97
N ARG A 138 10.37 -4.43 0.60
CA ARG A 138 11.33 -5.11 1.49
C ARG A 138 12.57 -4.29 1.84
N HIS A 139 12.98 -3.39 0.96
CA HIS A 139 14.20 -2.60 1.09
C HIS A 139 14.11 -1.29 0.31
N PRO A 140 15.00 -0.30 0.57
CA PRO A 140 14.94 1.01 -0.05
C PRO A 140 14.95 0.99 -1.59
N GLU A 141 15.64 0.02 -2.21
CA GLU A 141 15.68 -0.08 -3.68
C GLU A 141 14.29 -0.35 -4.29
N HIS A 142 13.39 -1.06 -3.61
CA HIS A 142 12.01 -1.20 -4.11
C HIS A 142 11.27 0.14 -4.13
N CYS A 143 11.56 1.06 -3.19
CA CYS A 143 10.95 2.39 -3.19
C CYS A 143 11.42 3.20 -4.39
N VAL A 144 12.72 3.14 -4.70
CA VAL A 144 13.29 3.79 -5.90
C VAL A 144 12.71 3.18 -7.18
N ALA A 145 12.65 1.86 -7.25
CA ALA A 145 12.15 1.16 -8.43
C ALA A 145 10.63 1.38 -8.63
N ALA A 146 9.83 1.40 -7.56
CA ALA A 146 8.40 1.73 -7.62
C ALA A 146 8.17 3.16 -8.13
N ALA A 147 8.95 4.14 -7.65
CA ALA A 147 8.88 5.51 -8.13
C ALA A 147 9.25 5.61 -9.63
N LYS A 148 10.28 4.87 -10.07
CA LYS A 148 10.69 4.81 -11.49
C LYS A 148 9.69 4.07 -12.38
N ALA A 149 8.95 3.12 -11.82
CA ALA A 149 7.90 2.37 -12.51
C ALA A 149 6.59 3.16 -12.64
N GLY A 150 6.49 4.35 -12.04
CA GLY A 150 5.29 5.18 -12.08
C GLY A 150 4.19 4.71 -11.12
N ALA A 151 4.52 3.92 -10.09
CA ALA A 151 3.54 3.55 -9.07
C ALA A 151 2.97 4.82 -8.40
N HIS A 152 1.65 4.89 -8.28
CA HIS A 152 0.95 6.03 -7.68
C HIS A 152 1.28 6.14 -6.19
N ILE A 153 1.39 5.01 -5.50
CA ILE A 153 1.63 4.91 -4.05
C ILE A 153 2.62 3.78 -3.78
N ALA A 154 3.44 3.92 -2.74
CA ALA A 154 4.19 2.81 -2.14
C ALA A 154 3.81 2.66 -0.67
N THR A 155 3.46 1.44 -0.24
CA THR A 155 3.26 1.13 1.19
C THR A 155 4.53 0.50 1.76
N VAL A 156 5.19 1.24 2.65
CA VAL A 156 6.58 0.99 3.06
C VAL A 156 6.63 0.65 4.56
N PRO A 157 7.27 -0.46 4.98
CA PRO A 157 7.49 -0.74 6.39
C PRO A 157 8.32 0.36 7.06
N TYR A 158 8.03 0.69 8.33
CA TYR A 158 8.71 1.77 9.08
C TYR A 158 10.25 1.67 9.01
N LYS A 159 10.79 0.46 9.18
CA LYS A 159 12.24 0.21 9.07
C LYS A 159 12.81 0.65 7.72
N VAL A 160 12.13 0.31 6.61
CA VAL A 160 12.57 0.68 5.26
C VAL A 160 12.46 2.19 5.06
N LEU A 161 11.39 2.80 5.56
CA LEU A 161 11.21 4.25 5.52
C LEU A 161 12.36 4.99 6.22
N THR A 162 12.76 4.57 7.42
CA THR A 162 13.91 5.16 8.11
C THR A 162 15.24 4.90 7.38
N GLN A 163 15.40 3.74 6.74
CA GLN A 163 16.60 3.46 5.95
C GLN A 163 16.74 4.38 4.73
N MET A 164 15.62 4.81 4.12
CA MET A 164 15.65 5.71 2.96
C MET A 164 16.27 7.08 3.26
N THR A 165 16.33 7.50 4.54
CA THR A 165 16.92 8.80 4.92
C THR A 165 18.43 8.70 5.19
N GLN A 166 19.02 7.51 5.12
CA GLN A 166 20.40 7.27 5.50
C GLN A 166 21.32 7.23 4.28
N HIS A 167 22.44 7.95 4.34
CA HIS A 167 23.48 7.86 3.34
C HIS A 167 24.84 8.23 3.94
N PRO A 168 25.89 7.39 3.84
CA PRO A 168 27.16 7.62 4.53
C PRO A 168 27.86 8.92 4.11
N LEU A 169 27.72 9.33 2.85
CA LEU A 169 28.29 10.62 2.40
C LEU A 169 27.53 11.83 2.98
N THR A 170 26.25 11.68 3.33
CA THR A 170 25.50 12.73 4.03
C THR A 170 26.06 12.92 5.42
N ASP A 171 26.27 11.83 6.17
CA ASP A 171 26.82 11.87 7.52
C ASP A 171 28.23 12.48 7.55
N ILE A 172 29.09 12.07 6.60
CA ILE A 172 30.43 12.63 6.41
C ILE A 172 30.36 14.13 6.09
N GLY A 173 29.45 14.53 5.19
CA GLY A 173 29.26 15.92 4.80
C GLY A 173 28.81 16.81 5.96
N VAL A 174 27.78 16.38 6.70
CA VAL A 174 27.27 17.11 7.88
C VAL A 174 28.36 17.25 8.95
N THR A 175 29.09 16.17 9.24
CA THR A 175 30.19 16.19 10.21
C THR A 175 31.26 17.19 9.80
N ARG A 176 31.62 17.23 8.51
CA ARG A 176 32.60 18.18 7.99
C ARG A 176 32.12 19.62 8.13
N PHE A 177 30.86 19.92 7.79
CA PHE A 177 30.31 21.27 7.94
C PHE A 177 30.33 21.76 9.39
N LEU A 178 29.97 20.91 10.35
CA LEU A 178 30.00 21.26 11.77
C LEU A 178 31.42 21.53 12.27
N ASN A 179 32.39 20.71 11.86
CA ASN A 179 33.79 20.90 12.23
C ASN A 179 34.39 22.19 11.64
N ASP A 180 34.07 22.50 10.38
CA ASP A 180 34.56 23.71 9.73
C ASP A 180 33.94 24.96 10.36
N TRP A 181 32.66 24.93 10.73
CA TRP A 181 32.01 26.04 11.45
C TRP A 181 32.62 26.29 12.83
N GLN A 182 32.88 25.24 13.60
CA GLN A 182 33.50 25.35 14.93
C GLN A 182 34.88 26.03 14.90
N ARG A 183 35.65 25.81 13.82
CA ARG A 183 36.97 26.44 13.65
C ARG A 183 36.86 27.95 13.43
N VAL A 184 35.83 28.41 12.73
CA VAL A 184 35.60 29.83 12.45
C VAL A 184 34.99 30.53 13.67
N SER A 185 34.09 29.88 14.40
CA SER A 185 33.42 30.48 15.58
C SER A 185 34.30 30.59 16.83
N GLN A 186 35.50 30.00 16.82
CA GLN A 186 36.48 30.06 17.91
C GLN A 186 37.59 31.12 17.68
N GLN A 187 37.51 31.88 16.59
CA GLN A 187 38.33 33.07 16.33
C GLN A 187 37.55 34.34 16.67
#